data_AF-A0AAP2CFA6-F1
#
_entry.id   AF-A0AAP2CFA6-F1
#
_cell.length_a   1.000
_cell.length_b   1.000
_cell.length_c   1.000
_cell.angle_alpha   90.00
_cell.angle_beta   90.00
_cell.angle_gamma   90.00
#
_symmetry.space_group_name_H-M   'P 1'
#
loop_
_entity.id
_entity.type
_entity.pdbx_description
1 polymer ?
#
loop_
_entity_poly.entity_id
_entity_poly.type
_entity_poly.pdbx_seq_one_letter_code
_entity_poly.pdbx_strand_id
1 'polypeptide(L)'
;MKSCIKILFIILLMSLAYGSHAQKFRNSIYGEVLGNGLFYSINYERNILATEKVFLSPSVGLSSVGRNATGIPVMILAYFGGGNSSLETGLGYTGFYREEDFLNFMVPDKRTYFEHYSTARLGYRYESPKGFLFKVAFTPLYRFNTTYPFHEVYAPDGPAPRFIPSGGIGFGKSF
;
A
#
# COMPACT_ATOMS: atom_id res chain seq x y z
N MET A 1 19.31 -12.82 -20.01
CA MET A 1 18.20 -12.23 -19.20
C MET A 1 17.00 -13.17 -19.00
N LYS A 2 16.38 -13.74 -20.05
CA LYS A 2 15.15 -14.56 -19.92
C LYS A 2 15.31 -15.82 -19.04
N SER A 3 16.49 -16.45 -19.02
CA SER A 3 16.73 -17.64 -18.19
C SER A 3 16.93 -17.33 -16.71
N CYS A 4 17.53 -16.19 -16.35
CA CYS A 4 17.67 -15.77 -14.95
C CYS A 4 16.32 -15.50 -14.29
N ILE A 5 15.38 -14.90 -15.02
CA ILE A 5 14.02 -14.64 -14.53
C ILE A 5 13.28 -15.95 -14.22
N LYS A 6 13.42 -16.97 -15.06
CA LYS A 6 12.80 -18.29 -14.83
C LYS A 6 13.39 -18.98 -13.60
N ILE A 7 14.71 -18.89 -13.40
CA ILE A 7 15.39 -19.49 -12.24
C ILE A 7 14.95 -18.78 -10.95
N LEU A 8 14.88 -17.45 -10.93
CA LEU A 8 14.36 -16.68 -9.80
C LEU A 8 12.90 -17.04 -9.49
N PHE A 9 12.07 -17.22 -10.52
CA PHE A 9 10.68 -17.63 -10.37
C PHE A 9 10.53 -19.05 -9.82
N ILE A 10 11.39 -19.98 -10.24
CA ILE A 10 11.39 -21.37 -9.73
C ILE A 10 11.90 -21.43 -8.28
N ILE A 11 12.93 -20.66 -7.93
CA ILE A 11 13.41 -20.53 -6.55
C ILE A 11 12.33 -19.93 -5.66
N LEU A 12 11.61 -18.91 -6.15
CA LEU A 12 10.44 -18.36 -5.49
C LEU A 12 9.40 -19.46 -5.26
N LEU A 13 8.98 -20.19 -6.30
CA LEU A 13 7.99 -21.26 -6.20
C LEU A 13 8.40 -22.39 -5.24
N MET A 14 9.67 -22.80 -5.23
CA MET A 14 10.18 -23.83 -4.32
C MET A 14 10.20 -23.35 -2.86
N SER A 15 10.43 -22.06 -2.61
CA SER A 15 10.34 -21.51 -1.26
C SER A 15 8.90 -21.49 -0.71
N LEU A 16 7.89 -21.48 -1.59
CA LEU A 16 6.47 -21.55 -1.20
C LEU A 16 6.01 -22.96 -0.80
N ALA A 17 6.81 -24.00 -1.09
CA ALA A 17 6.43 -25.41 -0.88
C ALA A 17 6.83 -25.99 0.49
N TYR A 18 7.52 -25.22 1.35
CA TYR A 18 7.91 -25.69 2.68
C TYR A 18 6.78 -25.48 3.71
N GLY A 19 6.14 -26.60 4.08
CA GLY A 19 5.45 -26.90 5.35
C GLY A 19 4.76 -25.75 6.10
N SER A 20 3.42 -25.71 6.04
CA SER A 20 2.61 -24.80 6.87
C SER A 20 2.28 -25.43 8.23
N HIS A 21 2.97 -24.98 9.28
CA HIS A 21 2.44 -25.02 10.63
C HIS A 21 2.83 -23.74 11.39
N ALA A 22 2.25 -22.60 10.98
CA ALA A 22 2.17 -21.38 11.81
C ALA A 22 1.17 -20.36 11.25
N GLN A 23 -0.05 -20.76 10.86
CA GLN A 23 -1.04 -19.74 10.51
C GLN A 23 -1.66 -19.16 11.78
N LYS A 24 -1.16 -17.99 12.20
CA LYS A 24 -1.59 -17.33 13.44
C LYS A 24 -2.92 -16.58 13.29
N PHE A 25 -3.09 -15.82 12.20
CA PHE A 25 -4.35 -15.20 11.78
C PHE A 25 -4.42 -15.17 10.26
N ARG A 26 -5.62 -15.24 9.69
CA ARG A 26 -5.78 -15.28 8.22
C ARG A 26 -6.01 -13.89 7.66
N ASN A 27 -6.70 -13.05 8.41
CA ASN A 27 -7.13 -11.73 7.99
C ASN A 27 -6.66 -10.69 9.02
N SER A 28 -6.53 -9.44 8.58
CA SER A 28 -6.28 -8.30 9.47
C SER A 28 -7.01 -7.07 8.95
N ILE A 29 -7.53 -6.26 9.87
CA ILE A 29 -8.08 -4.93 9.60
C ILE A 29 -7.33 -3.93 10.46
N TYR A 30 -6.84 -2.84 9.89
CA TYR A 30 -6.10 -1.82 10.62
C TYR A 30 -6.30 -0.42 10.05
N GLY A 31 -6.24 0.57 10.93
CA GLY A 31 -6.04 1.97 10.56
C GLY A 31 -4.55 2.26 10.41
N GLU A 32 -4.17 3.10 9.47
CA GLU A 32 -2.80 3.57 9.26
C GLU A 32 -2.78 5.09 9.04
N VAL A 33 -1.79 5.73 9.65
CA VAL A 33 -1.49 7.15 9.49
C VAL A 33 -0.15 7.29 8.80
N LEU A 34 -0.02 8.20 7.83
CA LEU A 34 1.23 8.51 7.10
C LEU A 34 1.89 7.35 6.33
N GLY A 35 1.12 6.30 6.02
CA GLY A 35 1.59 5.14 5.25
C GLY A 35 1.15 5.14 3.78
N ASN A 36 0.69 3.99 3.29
CA ASN A 36 0.38 3.80 1.86
C ASN A 36 -0.77 4.72 1.37
N GLY A 37 -1.69 5.08 2.27
CA GLY A 37 -2.81 5.97 2.02
C GLY A 37 -2.53 7.47 2.19
N LEU A 38 -1.26 7.89 2.16
CA LEU A 38 -0.76 9.26 2.42
C LEU A 38 -1.02 9.80 3.84
N PHE A 39 -2.27 10.01 4.26
CA PHE A 39 -2.58 10.61 5.57
C PHE A 39 -3.30 9.65 6.49
N TYR A 40 -4.47 9.15 6.09
CA TYR A 40 -5.27 8.22 6.87
C TYR A 40 -5.81 7.14 5.96
N SER A 41 -5.72 5.88 6.38
CA SER A 41 -6.37 4.77 5.68
C SER A 41 -6.88 3.71 6.63
N ILE A 42 -7.91 2.99 6.19
CA ILE A 42 -8.37 1.73 6.77
C ILE A 42 -8.05 0.66 5.74
N ASN A 43 -7.36 -0.40 6.18
CA ASN A 43 -6.83 -1.43 5.31
C ASN A 43 -7.31 -2.80 5.78
N TYR A 44 -7.63 -3.65 4.81
CA TYR A 44 -7.87 -5.07 4.99
C TYR A 44 -6.73 -5.84 4.32
N GLU A 45 -6.21 -6.83 5.03
CA GLU A 45 -5.08 -7.64 4.62
C GLU A 45 -5.42 -9.12 4.80
N ARG A 46 -4.97 -9.96 3.85
CA ARG A 46 -5.20 -11.40 3.89
C ARG A 46 -3.92 -12.17 3.64
N ASN A 47 -3.55 -13.04 4.58
CA ASN A 47 -2.43 -13.94 4.43
C ASN A 47 -2.79 -15.03 3.40
N ILE A 48 -2.12 -15.01 2.24
CA ILE A 48 -2.30 -16.02 1.17
C ILE A 48 -1.22 -17.09 1.21
N LEU A 49 -0.06 -16.77 1.79
CA LEU A 49 1.00 -17.71 2.09
C LEU A 49 1.43 -17.51 3.54
N ALA A 50 1.49 -18.59 4.32
CA ALA A 50 1.95 -18.57 5.70
C ALA A 50 2.81 -19.80 5.95
N THR A 51 4.13 -19.60 5.94
CA THR A 51 5.12 -20.58 6.43
C THR A 51 5.50 -20.23 7.87
N GLU A 52 6.37 -21.02 8.51
CA GLU A 52 6.80 -20.75 9.89
C GLU A 52 7.48 -19.38 10.09
N LYS A 53 8.15 -18.88 9.05
CA LYS A 53 8.98 -17.66 9.14
C LYS A 53 8.66 -16.60 8.11
N VAL A 54 7.92 -16.96 7.06
CA VAL A 54 7.63 -16.09 5.92
C VAL A 54 6.13 -16.10 5.63
N PHE A 55 5.59 -14.90 5.49
CA PHE A 55 4.18 -14.67 5.16
C PHE A 55 4.09 -13.76 3.93
N LEU A 56 3.09 -13.99 3.08
CA LEU A 56 2.77 -13.13 1.94
C LEU A 56 1.30 -12.74 2.01
N SER A 57 1.05 -11.43 1.89
CA SER A 57 -0.25 -10.86 2.22
C SER A 57 -0.60 -9.68 1.31
N PRO A 58 -1.51 -9.87 0.34
CA PRO A 58 -2.16 -8.74 -0.30
C PRO A 58 -2.99 -7.93 0.70
N SER A 59 -2.99 -6.62 0.50
CA SER A 59 -3.73 -5.63 1.27
C SER A 59 -4.43 -4.66 0.31
N VAL A 60 -5.66 -4.28 0.68
CA VAL A 60 -6.45 -3.24 0.02
C VAL A 60 -7.07 -2.35 1.08
N GLY A 61 -7.20 -1.06 0.81
CA GLY A 61 -7.79 -0.14 1.77
C GLY A 61 -8.57 0.98 1.13
N LEU A 62 -9.08 1.84 2.01
CA LEU A 62 -9.68 3.13 1.69
C LEU A 62 -8.90 4.19 2.42
N SER A 63 -8.54 5.25 1.71
CA SER A 63 -7.78 6.37 2.24
C SER A 63 -8.47 7.69 1.94
N SER A 64 -8.24 8.67 2.79
CA SER A 64 -8.74 10.02 2.60
C SER A 64 -7.64 11.02 2.89
N VAL A 65 -7.51 11.99 1.99
CA VAL A 65 -6.56 13.11 2.08
C VAL A 65 -7.39 14.39 2.11
N GLY A 66 -7.77 14.83 3.32
CA GLY A 66 -8.69 15.96 3.48
C GLY A 66 -10.10 15.65 2.96
N ARG A 67 -10.86 16.70 2.62
CA ARG A 67 -12.27 16.54 2.19
C ARG A 67 -12.44 16.14 0.73
N ASN A 68 -11.42 16.37 -0.10
CA ASN A 68 -11.60 16.36 -1.57
C ASN A 68 -10.81 15.25 -2.27
N ALA A 69 -10.13 14.38 -1.52
CA ALA A 69 -9.38 13.28 -2.11
C ALA A 69 -9.66 11.97 -1.38
N THR A 70 -10.11 10.98 -2.15
CA THR A 70 -10.31 9.60 -1.69
C THR A 70 -9.42 8.69 -2.51
N GLY A 71 -8.72 7.78 -1.88
CA GLY A 71 -7.80 6.88 -2.56
C GLY A 71 -7.97 5.42 -2.17
N ILE A 72 -7.57 4.54 -3.09
CA ILE A 72 -7.59 3.09 -2.89
C ILE A 72 -6.14 2.60 -2.84
N PRO A 73 -5.56 2.48 -1.63
CA PRO A 73 -4.26 1.86 -1.47
C PRO A 73 -4.36 0.35 -1.65
N VAL A 74 -3.49 -0.21 -2.49
CA VAL A 74 -3.22 -1.64 -2.60
C VAL A 74 -1.75 -1.92 -2.30
N MET A 75 -1.45 -3.06 -1.70
CA MET A 75 -0.08 -3.44 -1.36
C MET A 75 0.08 -4.96 -1.31
N ILE A 76 1.23 -5.45 -1.75
CA ILE A 76 1.68 -6.81 -1.47
C ILE A 76 2.74 -6.73 -0.38
N LEU A 77 2.48 -7.37 0.75
CA LEU A 77 3.35 -7.38 1.91
C LEU A 77 4.00 -8.75 2.09
N ALA A 78 5.26 -8.76 2.49
CA ALA A 78 5.98 -9.93 2.96
C ALA A 78 6.47 -9.71 4.40
N TYR A 79 6.26 -10.71 5.26
CA TYR A 79 6.71 -10.68 6.65
C TYR A 79 7.80 -11.70 6.88
N PHE A 80 8.85 -11.30 7.60
CA PHE A 80 9.95 -12.18 8.01
C PHE A 80 10.08 -12.15 9.53
N GLY A 81 9.92 -13.29 10.18
CA GLY A 81 10.04 -13.37 11.64
C GLY A 81 9.24 -14.53 12.23
N GLY A 82 9.22 -14.60 13.56
CA GLY A 82 8.51 -15.65 14.29
C GLY A 82 7.87 -15.12 15.57
N GLY A 83 6.84 -15.83 16.04
CA GLY A 83 6.14 -15.47 17.28
C GLY A 83 5.16 -14.30 17.10
N ASN A 84 5.45 -13.17 17.76
CA ASN A 84 4.58 -11.98 17.77
C ASN A 84 5.18 -10.80 16.99
N SER A 85 6.38 -10.92 16.47
CA SER A 85 7.14 -9.79 15.90
C SER A 85 7.74 -10.19 14.56
N SER A 86 7.57 -9.32 13.56
CA SER A 86 8.10 -9.56 12.22
C SER A 86 8.60 -8.27 11.59
N LEU A 87 9.62 -8.43 10.74
CA LEU A 87 10.01 -7.44 9.76
C LEU A 87 8.98 -7.44 8.63
N GLU A 88 8.44 -6.28 8.29
CA GLU A 88 7.45 -6.08 7.23
C GLU A 88 8.12 -5.36 6.06
N THR A 89 7.97 -5.90 4.85
CA THR A 89 8.37 -5.24 3.61
C THR A 89 7.27 -5.36 2.57
N GLY A 90 7.24 -4.49 1.58
CA GLY A 90 6.22 -4.59 0.55
C GLY A 90 6.34 -3.56 -0.55
N LEU A 91 5.53 -3.77 -1.58
CA LEU A 91 5.35 -2.86 -2.70
C LEU A 91 3.86 -2.58 -2.85
N GLY A 92 3.53 -1.31 -3.04
CA GLY A 92 2.16 -0.87 -3.14
C GLY A 92 1.94 0.17 -4.22
N TYR A 93 0.67 0.44 -4.41
CA TYR A 93 0.18 1.45 -5.31
C TYR A 93 -1.07 2.08 -4.71
N THR A 94 -1.21 3.39 -4.83
CA THR A 94 -2.40 4.12 -4.40
C THR A 94 -2.84 5.05 -5.51
N GLY A 95 -4.07 4.86 -5.97
CA GLY A 95 -4.74 5.82 -6.84
C GLY A 95 -5.65 6.72 -6.01
N PHE A 96 -5.55 8.03 -6.18
CA PHE A 96 -6.45 9.01 -5.57
C PHE A 96 -7.34 9.63 -6.63
N TYR A 97 -8.64 9.60 -6.36
CA TYR A 97 -9.61 10.47 -7.00
C TYR A 97 -9.62 11.79 -6.25
N ARG A 98 -9.37 12.90 -6.95
CA ARG A 98 -9.32 14.24 -6.35
C ARG A 98 -10.22 15.21 -7.13
N GLU A 99 -10.94 16.02 -6.37
CA GLU A 99 -11.71 17.16 -6.88
C GLU A 99 -11.02 18.47 -6.48
N GLU A 100 -10.74 19.32 -7.45
CA GLU A 100 -10.22 20.67 -7.21
C GLU A 100 -11.14 21.72 -7.84
N ASP A 101 -11.44 22.75 -7.05
CA ASP A 101 -12.13 23.93 -7.53
C ASP A 101 -11.13 24.77 -8.35
N PHE A 102 -11.48 25.07 -9.59
CA PHE A 102 -10.68 25.87 -10.51
C PHE A 102 -11.45 27.14 -10.88
N LEU A 103 -10.74 28.24 -11.06
CA LEU A 103 -11.30 29.50 -11.54
C LEU A 103 -10.86 29.70 -12.99
N ASN A 104 -11.77 29.48 -13.93
CA ASN A 104 -11.51 29.67 -15.35
C ASN A 104 -12.30 30.88 -15.84
N PHE A 105 -11.61 31.97 -16.20
CA PHE A 105 -12.23 33.24 -16.64
C PHE A 105 -13.33 33.76 -15.71
N MET A 106 -13.11 33.70 -14.38
CA MET A 106 -14.09 34.10 -13.35
C MET A 106 -15.36 33.24 -13.25
N VAL A 107 -15.40 32.10 -13.95
CA VAL A 107 -16.43 31.09 -13.78
C VAL A 107 -15.89 29.97 -12.88
N PRO A 108 -16.57 29.62 -11.78
CA PRO A 108 -16.21 28.45 -10.98
C PRO A 108 -16.35 27.18 -11.81
N ASP A 109 -15.28 26.41 -11.86
CA ASP A 109 -15.20 25.12 -12.54
C ASP A 109 -14.72 24.05 -11.55
N LYS A 110 -15.12 22.80 -11.75
CA LYS A 110 -14.70 21.68 -10.92
C LYS A 110 -13.97 20.68 -11.79
N ARG A 111 -12.70 20.47 -11.47
CA ARG A 111 -11.87 19.50 -12.17
C ARG A 111 -11.63 18.29 -11.32
N THR A 112 -11.75 17.15 -11.97
CA THR A 112 -11.53 15.85 -11.37
C THR A 112 -10.33 15.22 -12.04
N TYR A 113 -9.41 14.70 -11.24
CA TYR A 113 -8.24 14.00 -11.77
C TYR A 113 -7.81 12.83 -10.89
N PHE A 114 -7.00 11.96 -11.49
CA PHE A 114 -6.44 10.79 -10.83
C PHE A 114 -4.95 10.98 -10.56
N GLU A 115 -4.58 11.01 -9.29
CA GLU A 115 -3.18 10.95 -8.88
C GLU A 115 -2.77 9.49 -8.64
N HIS A 116 -1.53 9.18 -9.00
CA HIS A 116 -0.98 7.83 -8.90
C HIS A 116 0.29 7.84 -8.07
N TYR A 117 0.37 6.94 -7.09
CA TYR A 117 1.52 6.77 -6.22
C TYR A 117 1.96 5.31 -6.23
N SER A 118 3.23 5.05 -6.51
CA SER A 118 3.86 3.77 -6.15
C SER A 118 4.50 3.91 -4.79
N THR A 119 4.48 2.84 -4.01
CA THR A 119 5.06 2.84 -2.67
C THR A 119 5.94 1.61 -2.48
N ALA A 120 6.98 1.79 -1.69
CA ALA A 120 7.71 0.68 -1.08
C ALA A 120 7.53 0.76 0.44
N ARG A 121 7.79 -0.34 1.14
CA ARG A 121 7.62 -0.41 2.58
C ARG A 121 8.74 -1.20 3.22
N LEU A 122 9.23 -0.71 4.35
CA LEU A 122 10.13 -1.42 5.24
C LEU A 122 9.82 -1.02 6.69
N GLY A 123 9.47 -1.98 7.53
CA GLY A 123 9.00 -1.69 8.87
C GLY A 123 8.98 -2.87 9.81
N TYR A 124 8.42 -2.61 10.98
CA TYR A 124 8.20 -3.56 12.05
C TYR A 124 6.71 -3.78 12.25
N ARG A 125 6.32 -5.04 12.44
CA ARG A 125 4.96 -5.47 12.73
C ARG A 125 4.95 -6.29 14.01
N TYR A 126 4.02 -5.98 14.89
CA TYR A 126 3.71 -6.74 16.09
C TYR A 126 2.28 -7.27 16.05
N GLU A 127 2.11 -8.56 16.24
CA GLU A 127 0.83 -9.26 16.34
C GLU A 127 0.74 -10.05 17.64
N SER A 128 -0.09 -9.58 18.56
CA SER A 128 -0.31 -10.29 19.82
C SER A 128 -1.02 -11.64 19.59
N PRO A 129 -0.91 -12.60 20.53
CA PRO A 129 -1.66 -13.86 20.44
C PRO A 129 -3.17 -13.68 20.47
N LYS A 130 -3.65 -12.53 20.97
CA LYS A 130 -5.05 -12.14 20.96
C LYS A 130 -5.42 -11.35 19.69
N GLY A 131 -4.53 -11.22 18.71
CA GLY A 131 -4.78 -10.55 17.44
C GLY A 131 -4.67 -9.03 17.46
N PHE A 132 -4.16 -8.41 18.52
CA PHE A 132 -3.85 -6.97 18.45
C PHE A 132 -2.69 -6.75 17.48
N LEU A 133 -2.86 -5.83 16.55
CA LEU A 133 -1.89 -5.50 15.51
C LEU A 133 -1.35 -4.09 15.74
N PHE A 134 -0.03 -3.96 15.77
CA PHE A 134 0.71 -2.69 15.74
C PHE A 134 1.76 -2.75 14.64
N LYS A 135 1.93 -1.65 13.90
CA LYS A 135 2.96 -1.54 12.87
C LYS A 135 3.54 -0.15 12.79
N VAL A 136 4.83 -0.07 12.46
CA VAL A 136 5.53 1.17 12.12
C VAL A 136 6.47 0.90 10.96
N ALA A 137 6.44 1.73 9.93
CA ALA A 137 7.20 1.47 8.71
C ALA A 137 7.64 2.74 7.99
N PHE A 138 8.84 2.73 7.43
CA PHE A 138 9.22 3.66 6.38
C PHE A 138 8.49 3.26 5.09
N THR A 139 7.73 4.20 4.53
CA THR A 139 6.88 3.98 3.35
C THR A 139 7.13 5.09 2.33
N PRO A 140 8.28 5.09 1.63
CA PRO A 140 8.54 6.09 0.59
C PRO A 140 7.52 5.96 -0.54
N LEU A 141 7.07 7.12 -1.04
CA LEU A 141 6.14 7.21 -2.15
C LEU A 141 6.82 7.84 -3.37
N TYR A 142 6.42 7.39 -4.54
CA TYR A 142 6.78 7.98 -5.82
C TYR A 142 5.50 8.38 -6.56
N ARG A 143 5.29 9.69 -6.71
CA ARG A 143 4.16 10.25 -7.46
C ARG A 143 4.48 10.21 -8.96
N PHE A 144 3.56 9.70 -9.77
CA PHE A 144 3.63 9.78 -11.23
C PHE A 144 2.86 10.99 -11.76
N ASN A 145 2.97 11.25 -13.07
CA ASN A 145 2.15 12.25 -13.74
C ASN A 145 0.66 11.93 -13.55
N THR A 146 -0.10 12.98 -13.26
CA THR A 146 -1.55 12.92 -13.10
C THR A 146 -2.22 12.57 -14.43
N THR A 147 -3.22 11.70 -14.39
CA THR A 147 -4.06 11.39 -15.56
C THR A 147 -5.38 12.13 -15.45
N TYR A 148 -5.78 12.83 -16.51
CA TYR A 148 -7.08 13.49 -16.61
C TYR A 148 -8.08 12.58 -17.33
N PRO A 149 -9.32 12.46 -16.83
CA PRO A 149 -10.36 11.70 -17.53
C PRO A 149 -10.77 12.45 -18.80
N PHE A 150 -10.35 11.92 -19.97
CA PHE A 150 -10.88 12.02 -21.35
C PHE A 150 -11.43 13.35 -21.93
N HIS A 151 -11.47 14.48 -21.22
CA HIS A 151 -12.13 15.71 -21.67
C HIS A 151 -11.28 16.98 -21.69
N GLU A 152 -10.00 16.92 -21.30
CA GLU A 152 -9.11 18.10 -21.38
C GLU A 152 -8.21 18.04 -22.62
N VAL A 153 -8.43 18.97 -23.55
CA VAL A 153 -7.64 19.16 -24.80
C VAL A 153 -6.18 19.56 -24.50
N TYR A 154 -5.93 20.08 -23.29
CA TYR A 154 -4.61 20.34 -22.74
C TYR A 154 -4.63 19.92 -21.28
N ALA A 155 -4.04 18.76 -20.96
CA ALA A 155 -3.68 18.45 -19.59
C ALA A 155 -2.70 19.54 -19.14
N PRO A 156 -2.97 20.32 -18.06
CA PRO A 156 -1.92 21.07 -17.40
C PRO A 156 -0.75 20.13 -17.15
N ASP A 157 0.49 20.58 -17.35
CA ASP A 157 1.66 19.80 -16.98
C ASP A 157 1.47 19.37 -15.52
N GLY A 158 1.12 18.09 -15.33
CA GLY A 158 0.88 17.54 -14.00
C GLY A 158 2.14 17.77 -13.15
N PRO A 159 2.00 17.81 -11.81
CA PRO A 159 3.17 17.97 -10.95
C PRO A 159 4.22 16.93 -11.34
N ALA A 160 5.46 17.40 -11.52
CA ALA A 160 6.56 16.54 -11.94
C ALA A 160 6.69 15.32 -11.00
N PRO A 161 7.15 14.16 -11.52
CA PRO A 161 7.34 12.99 -10.69
C PRO A 161 8.19 13.32 -9.47
N ARG A 162 7.73 12.89 -8.30
CA ARG A 162 8.33 13.29 -7.02
C ARG A 162 8.46 12.11 -6.08
N PHE A 163 9.66 11.98 -5.52
CA PHE A 163 9.91 11.13 -4.37
C PHE A 163 9.50 11.83 -3.08
N ILE A 164 8.74 11.14 -2.24
CA ILE A 164 8.21 11.65 -0.98
C ILE A 164 8.61 10.65 0.11
N PRO A 165 9.58 10.98 0.98
CA PRO A 165 9.87 10.15 2.14
C PRO A 165 8.68 10.22 3.11
N SER A 166 8.18 9.08 3.56
CA SER A 166 7.11 9.00 4.57
C SER A 166 7.34 7.86 5.53
N GLY A 167 6.77 7.98 6.73
CA GLY A 167 6.77 6.94 7.75
C GLY A 167 5.36 6.76 8.30
N GLY A 168 4.86 5.54 8.26
CA GLY A 168 3.51 5.20 8.68
C GLY A 168 3.48 4.47 10.02
N ILE A 169 2.41 4.72 10.80
CA ILE A 169 2.09 3.97 12.02
C ILE A 169 0.67 3.44 11.88
N GLY A 170 0.45 2.17 12.25
CA GLY A 170 -0.86 1.54 12.16
C GLY A 170 -1.23 0.68 13.37
N PHE A 171 -2.53 0.60 13.62
CA PHE A 171 -3.14 -0.16 14.71
C PHE A 171 -4.36 -0.92 14.21
N GLY A 172 -4.57 -2.14 14.70
CA GLY A 172 -5.70 -2.93 14.25
C GLY A 172 -5.88 -4.27 14.94
N LYS A 173 -6.57 -5.16 14.23
CA LYS A 173 -6.96 -6.48 14.69
C LYS A 173 -6.76 -7.53 13.60
N SER A 174 -6.08 -8.62 13.96
CA SER A 174 -5.94 -9.85 13.19
C SER A 174 -6.92 -10.93 13.70
N PHE A 175 -7.47 -11.72 12.78
CA PHE A 175 -8.45 -12.78 13.05
C PHE A 175 -8.43 -13.91 12.00
#